data_AF-A0A1F3CUH8-F1
#
_entry.id   AF-A0A1F3CUH8-F1
#
_cell.length_a   1.000
_cell.length_b   1.000
_cell.length_c   1.000
_cell.angle_alpha   90.00
_cell.angle_beta   90.00
_cell.angle_gamma   90.00
#
_symmetry.space_group_name_H-M   'P 1'
#
loop_
_entity.id
_entity.type
_entity.pdbx_description
1 polymer ?
#
loop_
_entity_poly.entity_id
_entity_poly.type
_entity_poly.pdbx_seq_one_letter_code
_entity_poly.pdbx_strand_id
1 'polypeptide(L)'
;MKNQLLFALIAVMLFLMPTLNYAQAPSLGTAADFVLFSTDGAVSNSGISQLTGNVGTNNGSSTAFGNVNGVMHDGDGVSAQCAADLLIAYNQLASTTPTYFPAPLLGNGQILIAGVYSISSATTLNLDLTLNAQGNSNAVFIFQVQGPLSTNANSKIKLINGALACNVFWKVEGLVSMASGTFMRGTIIANNAAINMNTGDTLEGRALSTAGAVTIDGVLAYTPIGCGSPVLTGPLAPVLGGAACYAIFSSDGAVYNSGITNITGDVGSNNGSATGFDSLLVTGILHLIPDVSTAVCAADLLVAYNYVNTLQYEIELLYPAEFGNNLVLTPHTYLMNAAATFTDTLYLNAQGNADAVFVIQINGALTTSTYSKVRLINGAQAKNVYWKIEGAVSINNYSIFCGTIICNNGALGALNTGVILDGRALTTTGAFTTTAMNAVATMIPGNCASLSVPTLDASDTKETITIAPNPFSSFTSIRINDESQINSAELKIYNILGEEVINITVTRQLTTLETNNLPKGMYFYSVLNNNKSIQSGKLISQ
;
A
#
# COMPACT_ATOMS: atom_id res chain seq x y z
N MET A 1 -46.14 34.87 38.36
CA MET A 1 -46.28 35.30 36.93
C MET A 1 -44.99 35.14 36.12
N LYS A 2 -43.82 35.62 36.57
CA LYS A 2 -42.55 35.52 35.82
C LYS A 2 -42.16 34.10 35.38
N ASN A 3 -42.26 33.11 36.27
CA ASN A 3 -41.86 31.74 35.93
C ASN A 3 -42.83 31.07 34.94
N GLN A 4 -44.13 31.35 35.04
CA GLN A 4 -45.12 30.84 34.09
C GLN A 4 -44.95 31.44 32.68
N LEU A 5 -44.58 32.72 32.60
CA LEU A 5 -44.27 33.37 31.33
C LEU A 5 -43.02 32.77 30.68
N LEU A 6 -41.99 32.45 31.48
CA LEU A 6 -40.76 31.79 31.01
C LEU A 6 -41.04 30.39 30.47
N PHE A 7 -41.84 29.57 31.18
CA PHE A 7 -42.21 28.24 30.70
C PHE A 7 -43.06 28.28 29.43
N ALA A 8 -43.99 29.25 29.31
CA ALA A 8 -44.76 29.45 28.09
C ALA A 8 -43.88 29.87 26.91
N LEU A 9 -42.87 30.73 27.14
CA LEU A 9 -41.93 31.17 26.11
C LEU A 9 -41.04 30.01 25.61
N ILE A 10 -40.57 29.15 26.53
CA ILE A 10 -39.76 27.96 26.19
C ILE A 10 -40.60 26.95 25.40
N ALA A 11 -41.86 26.73 25.79
CA ALA A 11 -42.77 25.85 25.06
C ALA A 11 -43.04 26.36 23.64
N VAL A 12 -43.29 27.67 23.48
CA VAL A 12 -43.48 28.30 22.16
C VAL A 12 -42.20 28.22 21.31
N MET A 13 -41.01 28.41 21.91
CA MET A 13 -39.73 28.21 21.22
C MET A 13 -39.55 26.76 20.73
N LEU A 14 -39.88 25.77 21.57
CA LEU A 14 -39.79 24.35 21.19
C LEU A 14 -40.75 23.98 20.05
N PHE A 15 -41.93 24.61 19.98
CA PHE A 15 -42.88 24.44 18.85
C PHE A 15 -42.48 25.22 17.59
N LEU A 16 -41.63 26.25 17.72
CA LEU A 16 -41.08 27.04 16.60
C LEU A 16 -39.73 26.51 16.11
N MET A 17 -39.15 25.50 16.77
CA MET A 17 -37.95 24.83 16.25
C MET A 17 -38.35 24.04 14.98
N PRO A 18 -37.69 24.26 13.84
CA PRO A 18 -37.97 23.47 12.65
C PRO A 18 -37.62 22.00 12.93
N THR A 19 -38.60 21.11 12.73
CA THR A 19 -38.39 19.65 12.77
C THR A 19 -37.65 19.21 11.51
N LEU A 20 -36.36 19.54 11.41
CA LEU A 20 -35.47 18.97 10.40
C LEU A 20 -35.09 17.55 10.85
N ASN A 21 -35.91 16.56 10.48
CA ASN A 21 -35.54 15.16 10.60
C ASN A 21 -34.60 14.81 9.43
N TYR A 22 -33.31 14.65 9.73
CA TYR A 22 -32.36 14.12 8.77
C TYR A 22 -32.52 12.60 8.69
N ALA A 23 -32.47 12.06 7.47
CA ALA A 23 -32.39 10.61 7.28
C ALA A 23 -31.14 10.08 7.97
N GLN A 24 -31.27 9.00 8.72
CA GLN A 24 -30.12 8.28 9.29
C GLN A 24 -29.75 7.13 8.35
N ALA A 25 -28.45 6.95 8.10
CA ALA A 25 -27.97 5.83 7.33
C ALA A 25 -28.30 4.51 8.07
N PRO A 26 -28.85 3.48 7.39
CA PRO A 26 -29.03 2.17 7.99
C PRO A 26 -27.67 1.54 8.33
N SER A 27 -27.62 0.79 9.43
CA SER A 27 -26.49 -0.10 9.68
C SER A 27 -26.58 -1.30 8.74
N LEU A 28 -25.46 -1.61 8.06
CA LEU A 28 -25.38 -2.77 7.17
C LEU A 28 -24.85 -4.03 7.87
N GLY A 29 -24.35 -3.91 9.11
CA GLY A 29 -23.66 -5.03 9.77
C GLY A 29 -22.57 -5.63 8.89
N THR A 30 -22.51 -6.97 8.83
CA THR A 30 -21.58 -7.72 7.96
C THR A 30 -21.88 -7.58 6.46
N ALA A 31 -23.08 -7.15 6.06
CA ALA A 31 -23.36 -6.83 4.65
C ALA A 31 -22.56 -5.62 4.15
N ALA A 32 -21.95 -4.84 5.06
CA ALA A 32 -21.01 -3.78 4.71
C ALA A 32 -19.75 -4.31 4.01
N ASP A 33 -19.34 -5.55 4.28
CA ASP A 33 -18.10 -6.13 3.77
C ASP A 33 -18.24 -6.69 2.34
N PHE A 34 -19.49 -6.85 1.87
CA PHE A 34 -19.79 -7.40 0.55
C PHE A 34 -19.95 -6.31 -0.51
N VAL A 35 -19.34 -6.54 -1.67
CA VAL A 35 -19.61 -5.76 -2.89
C VAL A 35 -20.76 -6.38 -3.69
N LEU A 36 -20.86 -7.71 -3.72
CA LEU A 36 -21.94 -8.47 -4.36
C LEU A 36 -22.44 -9.54 -3.40
N PHE A 37 -23.74 -9.59 -3.16
CA PHE A 37 -24.31 -10.62 -2.31
C PHE A 37 -25.74 -10.99 -2.68
N SER A 38 -26.09 -12.27 -2.56
CA SER A 38 -27.48 -12.73 -2.55
C SER A 38 -27.78 -13.58 -1.33
N THR A 39 -28.90 -13.30 -0.66
CA THR A 39 -29.38 -14.18 0.42
C THR A 39 -29.88 -15.52 -0.13
N ASP A 40 -30.51 -15.50 -1.31
CA ASP A 40 -31.10 -16.67 -1.97
C ASP A 40 -31.08 -16.47 -3.48
N GLY A 41 -30.04 -16.98 -4.14
CA GLY A 41 -29.82 -16.80 -5.57
C GLY A 41 -28.38 -17.05 -5.99
N ALA A 42 -28.18 -17.34 -7.27
CA ALA A 42 -26.86 -17.45 -7.87
C ALA A 42 -26.18 -16.07 -7.99
N VAL A 43 -24.86 -16.05 -7.85
CA VAL A 43 -24.04 -14.87 -8.09
C VAL A 43 -23.08 -15.23 -9.22
N SER A 44 -23.16 -14.56 -10.37
CA SER A 44 -22.45 -15.00 -11.57
C SER A 44 -21.77 -13.87 -12.30
N ASN A 45 -20.56 -14.13 -12.76
CA ASN A 45 -19.77 -13.22 -13.58
C ASN A 45 -19.64 -13.74 -15.02
N SER A 46 -19.57 -12.80 -15.96
CA SER A 46 -19.10 -13.01 -17.32
C SER A 46 -18.02 -11.99 -17.66
N GLY A 47 -17.09 -12.35 -18.53
CA GLY A 47 -15.94 -11.49 -18.84
C GLY A 47 -15.02 -11.25 -17.63
N ILE A 48 -14.16 -10.23 -17.74
CA ILE A 48 -13.20 -9.86 -16.71
C ILE A 48 -13.78 -8.72 -15.88
N SER A 49 -14.14 -9.00 -14.62
CA SER A 49 -14.61 -8.00 -13.66
C SER A 49 -13.56 -7.69 -12.61
N GLN A 50 -13.55 -6.44 -12.14
CA GLN A 50 -12.67 -5.93 -11.10
C GLN A 50 -13.48 -5.64 -9.84
N LEU A 51 -13.26 -6.43 -8.80
CA LEU A 51 -14.10 -6.43 -7.61
C LEU A 51 -13.27 -6.18 -6.35
N THR A 52 -13.70 -5.23 -5.52
CA THR A 52 -13.13 -4.98 -4.17
C THR A 52 -14.23 -5.05 -3.11
N GLY A 53 -14.07 -5.99 -2.18
CA GLY A 53 -15.09 -6.41 -1.22
C GLY A 53 -15.47 -7.87 -1.42
N ASN A 54 -16.11 -8.46 -0.42
CA ASN A 54 -16.52 -9.86 -0.44
C ASN A 54 -17.60 -10.10 -1.50
N VAL A 55 -17.62 -11.32 -2.03
CA VAL A 55 -18.62 -11.79 -3.00
C VAL A 55 -19.21 -13.08 -2.48
N GLY A 56 -20.52 -13.26 -2.56
CA GLY A 56 -21.07 -14.51 -2.08
C GLY A 56 -22.57 -14.67 -2.15
N THR A 57 -23.04 -15.86 -1.78
CA THR A 57 -24.44 -16.16 -1.61
C THR A 57 -24.70 -17.10 -0.43
N ASN A 58 -25.74 -16.85 0.34
CA ASN A 58 -26.12 -17.73 1.45
C ASN A 58 -26.85 -19.00 0.97
N ASN A 59 -27.58 -18.92 -0.15
CA ASN A 59 -28.22 -20.07 -0.78
C ASN A 59 -28.09 -19.97 -2.30
N GLY A 60 -27.11 -20.66 -2.87
CA GLY A 60 -26.77 -20.58 -4.29
C GLY A 60 -25.31 -20.95 -4.53
N SER A 61 -24.71 -20.41 -5.60
CA SER A 61 -23.27 -20.50 -5.82
C SER A 61 -22.74 -19.26 -6.55
N SER A 62 -21.51 -18.88 -6.22
CA SER A 62 -20.73 -17.88 -6.95
C SER A 62 -19.98 -18.55 -8.11
N THR A 63 -20.21 -18.14 -9.36
CA THR A 63 -19.64 -18.82 -10.54
C THR A 63 -18.95 -17.87 -11.52
N ALA A 64 -17.90 -18.39 -12.18
CA ALA A 64 -17.15 -17.72 -13.25
C ALA A 64 -16.47 -16.39 -12.87
N PHE A 65 -16.12 -16.21 -11.60
CA PHE A 65 -15.24 -15.13 -11.14
C PHE A 65 -13.77 -15.47 -11.41
N GLY A 66 -12.97 -14.45 -11.72
CA GLY A 66 -11.51 -14.52 -11.65
C GLY A 66 -11.01 -14.11 -10.26
N ASN A 67 -9.84 -13.47 -10.19
CA ASN A 67 -9.32 -12.93 -8.92
C ASN A 67 -10.22 -11.80 -8.38
N VAL A 68 -10.62 -11.91 -7.11
CA VAL A 68 -11.42 -10.91 -6.38
C VAL A 68 -10.58 -10.33 -5.25
N ASN A 69 -10.58 -9.00 -5.10
CA ASN A 69 -9.98 -8.34 -3.93
C ASN A 69 -10.96 -8.37 -2.75
N GLY A 70 -11.18 -9.58 -2.23
CA GLY A 70 -12.14 -9.91 -1.17
C GLY A 70 -12.30 -11.42 -1.07
N VAL A 71 -13.08 -11.87 -0.09
CA VAL A 71 -13.30 -13.30 0.17
C VAL A 71 -14.60 -13.76 -0.51
N MET A 72 -14.55 -14.97 -1.07
CA MET A 72 -15.71 -15.66 -1.65
C MET A 72 -16.44 -16.43 -0.55
N HIS A 73 -17.72 -16.12 -0.29
CA HIS A 73 -18.53 -16.72 0.77
C HIS A 73 -19.81 -17.37 0.23
N ASP A 74 -19.80 -18.69 0.04
CA ASP A 74 -20.96 -19.45 -0.45
C ASP A 74 -21.45 -20.45 0.60
N GLY A 75 -22.63 -20.22 1.16
CA GLY A 75 -23.31 -21.14 2.09
C GLY A 75 -22.59 -21.39 3.42
N ASP A 76 -21.81 -20.41 3.88
CA ASP A 76 -21.02 -20.47 5.13
C ASP A 76 -21.60 -19.58 6.25
N GLY A 77 -20.94 -19.54 7.40
CA GLY A 77 -21.38 -18.74 8.54
C GLY A 77 -21.38 -17.22 8.28
N VAL A 78 -20.47 -16.73 7.44
CA VAL A 78 -20.35 -15.29 7.12
C VAL A 78 -21.49 -14.86 6.20
N SER A 79 -21.76 -15.64 5.15
CA SER A 79 -22.90 -15.41 4.25
C SER A 79 -24.24 -15.54 4.98
N ALA A 80 -24.37 -16.46 5.94
CA ALA A 80 -25.57 -16.55 6.79
C ALA A 80 -25.79 -15.29 7.65
N GLN A 81 -24.72 -14.76 8.26
CA GLN A 81 -24.82 -13.51 9.03
C GLN A 81 -25.10 -12.30 8.12
N CYS A 82 -24.47 -12.25 6.94
CA CYS A 82 -24.72 -11.22 5.93
C CYS A 82 -26.20 -11.20 5.49
N ALA A 83 -26.82 -12.36 5.29
CA ALA A 83 -28.24 -12.46 4.99
C ALA A 83 -29.14 -11.87 6.09
N ALA A 84 -28.83 -12.17 7.36
CA ALA A 84 -29.58 -11.64 8.50
C ALA A 84 -29.41 -10.11 8.63
N ASP A 85 -28.19 -9.60 8.50
CA ASP A 85 -27.90 -8.17 8.59
C ASP A 85 -28.49 -7.40 7.42
N LEU A 86 -28.46 -7.97 6.20
CA LEU A 86 -29.11 -7.40 5.02
C LEU A 86 -30.62 -7.26 5.21
N LEU A 87 -31.29 -8.26 5.80
CA LEU A 87 -32.72 -8.18 6.10
C LEU A 87 -33.02 -7.06 7.11
N ILE A 88 -32.19 -6.87 8.12
CA ILE A 88 -32.32 -5.77 9.08
C ILE A 88 -32.18 -4.42 8.37
N ALA A 89 -31.15 -4.25 7.54
CA ALA A 89 -30.93 -3.04 6.77
C ALA A 89 -32.09 -2.73 5.81
N TYR A 90 -32.60 -3.75 5.11
CA TYR A 90 -33.80 -3.63 4.27
C TYR A 90 -35.00 -3.14 5.06
N ASN A 91 -35.31 -3.77 6.20
CA ASN A 91 -36.45 -3.39 7.04
C ASN A 91 -36.32 -1.95 7.58
N GLN A 92 -35.11 -1.54 7.96
CA GLN A 92 -34.85 -0.16 8.37
C GLN A 92 -35.12 0.82 7.23
N LEU A 93 -34.59 0.55 6.02
CA LEU A 93 -34.86 1.37 4.85
C LEU A 93 -36.35 1.41 4.50
N ALA A 94 -37.06 0.28 4.56
CA ALA A 94 -38.48 0.19 4.26
C ALA A 94 -39.35 0.97 5.27
N SER A 95 -38.95 1.03 6.53
CA SER A 95 -39.65 1.77 7.59
C SER A 95 -39.35 3.28 7.61
N THR A 96 -38.35 3.73 6.86
CA THR A 96 -37.93 5.13 6.86
C THR A 96 -39.00 6.00 6.17
N THR A 97 -39.46 7.06 6.83
CA THR A 97 -40.52 7.93 6.31
C THR A 97 -40.02 8.79 5.13
N PRO A 98 -40.66 8.74 3.95
CA PRO A 98 -40.31 9.59 2.82
C PRO A 98 -40.52 11.08 3.07
N THR A 99 -39.64 11.90 2.50
CA THR A 99 -39.73 13.37 2.50
C THR A 99 -39.96 13.95 1.12
N TYR A 100 -39.64 13.20 0.06
CA TYR A 100 -39.74 13.63 -1.34
C TYR A 100 -40.40 12.55 -2.20
N PHE A 101 -41.15 12.98 -3.22
CA PHE A 101 -41.92 12.10 -4.11
C PHE A 101 -41.70 12.50 -5.58
N PRO A 102 -40.51 12.22 -6.14
CA PRO A 102 -40.21 12.60 -7.52
C PRO A 102 -40.96 11.73 -8.53
N ALA A 103 -40.99 12.19 -9.78
CA ALA A 103 -41.47 11.37 -10.89
C ALA A 103 -40.53 10.16 -11.12
N PRO A 104 -41.00 9.09 -11.78
CA PRO A 104 -40.22 7.86 -11.93
C PRO A 104 -39.01 7.97 -12.87
N LEU A 105 -38.91 9.03 -13.67
CA LEU A 105 -37.71 9.33 -14.44
C LEU A 105 -36.74 10.16 -13.58
N LEU A 106 -35.61 9.57 -13.21
CA LEU A 106 -34.49 10.26 -12.55
C LEU A 106 -33.39 10.62 -13.54
N GLY A 107 -32.63 11.65 -13.22
CA GLY A 107 -31.46 12.08 -14.00
C GLY A 107 -31.76 13.27 -14.91
N ASN A 108 -31.28 13.26 -16.15
CA ASN A 108 -31.39 14.40 -17.09
C ASN A 108 -30.85 15.72 -16.52
N GLY A 109 -29.78 15.67 -15.72
CA GLY A 109 -29.19 16.83 -15.05
C GLY A 109 -29.87 17.21 -13.74
N GLN A 110 -30.82 16.42 -13.25
CA GLN A 110 -31.46 16.62 -11.95
C GLN A 110 -30.44 16.67 -10.82
N ILE A 111 -30.65 17.61 -9.89
CA ILE A 111 -29.87 17.75 -8.66
C ILE A 111 -30.80 17.47 -7.48
N LEU A 112 -30.42 16.51 -6.64
CA LEU A 112 -31.12 16.13 -5.42
C LEU A 112 -30.27 16.48 -4.20
N ILE A 113 -30.93 16.86 -3.11
CA ILE A 113 -30.29 17.13 -1.81
C ILE A 113 -30.52 15.95 -0.87
N ALA A 114 -29.95 15.99 0.34
CA ALA A 114 -30.14 14.91 1.31
C ALA A 114 -31.63 14.70 1.62
N GLY A 115 -32.07 13.44 1.72
CA GLY A 115 -33.46 13.11 2.01
C GLY A 115 -33.87 11.70 1.62
N VAL A 116 -35.15 11.41 1.85
CA VAL A 116 -35.78 10.12 1.57
C VAL A 116 -36.77 10.31 0.41
N TYR A 117 -36.48 9.68 -0.71
CA TYR A 117 -37.19 9.77 -1.97
C TYR A 117 -38.03 8.52 -2.19
N SER A 118 -39.36 8.64 -2.22
CA SER A 118 -40.28 7.54 -2.53
C SER A 118 -40.81 7.65 -3.95
N ILE A 119 -40.62 6.61 -4.75
CA ILE A 119 -41.07 6.52 -6.13
C ILE A 119 -42.02 5.33 -6.23
N SER A 120 -43.29 5.58 -6.54
CA SER A 120 -44.36 4.58 -6.42
C SER A 120 -44.50 3.62 -7.62
N SER A 121 -43.50 3.57 -8.51
CA SER A 121 -43.54 2.75 -9.73
C SER A 121 -42.15 2.38 -10.24
N ALA A 122 -42.11 1.65 -11.36
CA ALA A 122 -40.91 1.42 -12.15
C ALA A 122 -40.15 2.73 -12.40
N THR A 123 -38.86 2.75 -12.08
CA THR A 123 -38.00 3.92 -12.13
C THR A 123 -36.91 3.72 -13.19
N THR A 124 -36.62 4.77 -13.95
CA THR A 124 -35.52 4.77 -14.90
C THR A 124 -34.57 5.93 -14.60
N LEU A 125 -33.28 5.62 -14.51
CA LEU A 125 -32.21 6.61 -14.50
C LEU A 125 -31.76 6.88 -15.93
N ASN A 126 -31.74 8.15 -16.34
CA ASN A 126 -31.25 8.57 -17.65
C ASN A 126 -30.22 9.69 -17.52
N LEU A 127 -29.10 9.60 -18.24
CA LEU A 127 -28.02 10.59 -18.20
C LEU A 127 -27.55 10.83 -16.74
N ASP A 128 -27.24 12.08 -16.39
CA ASP A 128 -26.68 12.44 -15.10
C ASP A 128 -27.76 12.69 -14.03
N LEU A 129 -27.62 12.05 -12.86
CA LEU A 129 -28.26 12.43 -11.59
C LEU A 129 -27.19 12.94 -10.63
N THR A 130 -27.38 14.11 -10.05
CA THR A 130 -26.42 14.69 -9.10
C THR A 130 -26.96 14.69 -7.68
N LEU A 131 -26.20 14.13 -6.74
CA LEU A 131 -26.50 14.14 -5.31
C LEU A 131 -25.60 15.19 -4.63
N ASN A 132 -26.24 16.19 -4.04
CA ASN A 132 -25.58 17.36 -3.47
C ASN A 132 -25.74 17.36 -1.96
N ALA A 133 -24.64 17.14 -1.24
CA ALA A 133 -24.62 17.15 0.21
C ALA A 133 -24.63 18.55 0.85
N GLN A 134 -24.55 19.61 0.03
CA GLN A 134 -24.59 21.02 0.48
C GLN A 134 -23.54 21.34 1.57
N GLY A 135 -22.38 20.70 1.51
CA GLY A 135 -21.28 20.86 2.46
C GLY A 135 -21.35 19.95 3.69
N ASN A 136 -22.36 19.09 3.81
CA ASN A 136 -22.51 18.16 4.93
C ASN A 136 -22.10 16.73 4.53
N SER A 137 -20.92 16.27 4.94
CA SER A 137 -20.45 14.91 4.63
C SER A 137 -21.30 13.78 5.23
N ASN A 138 -22.14 14.09 6.23
CA ASN A 138 -23.10 13.16 6.82
C ASN A 138 -24.46 13.17 6.09
N ALA A 139 -24.58 13.85 4.96
CA ALA A 139 -25.79 13.87 4.14
C ALA A 139 -26.15 12.47 3.64
N VAL A 140 -27.38 12.03 3.93
CA VAL A 140 -27.91 10.72 3.55
C VAL A 140 -28.95 10.85 2.44
N PHE A 141 -28.87 9.96 1.45
CA PHE A 141 -29.79 9.87 0.32
C PHE A 141 -30.40 8.47 0.30
N ILE A 142 -31.70 8.36 0.55
CA ILE A 142 -32.42 7.09 0.50
C ILE A 142 -33.43 7.14 -0.63
N PHE A 143 -33.36 6.19 -1.55
CA PHE A 143 -34.32 5.99 -2.63
C PHE A 143 -35.14 4.73 -2.37
N GLN A 144 -36.44 4.89 -2.13
CA GLN A 144 -37.41 3.81 -2.01
C GLN A 144 -38.18 3.68 -3.32
N VAL A 145 -37.79 2.71 -4.13
CA VAL A 145 -38.40 2.43 -5.43
C VAL A 145 -39.39 1.28 -5.27
N GLN A 146 -40.68 1.57 -5.42
CA GLN A 146 -41.78 0.59 -5.32
C GLN A 146 -42.04 -0.11 -6.66
N GLY A 147 -40.97 -0.62 -7.26
CA GLY A 147 -40.98 -1.31 -8.56
C GLY A 147 -39.55 -1.61 -9.04
N PRO A 148 -39.38 -2.02 -10.31
CA PRO A 148 -38.05 -2.22 -10.88
C PRO A 148 -37.29 -0.90 -11.07
N LEU A 149 -35.96 -0.97 -11.01
CA LEU A 149 -35.04 0.12 -11.32
C LEU A 149 -34.23 -0.23 -12.56
N SER A 150 -34.31 0.60 -13.60
CA SER A 150 -33.45 0.48 -14.78
C SER A 150 -32.57 1.71 -14.98
N THR A 151 -31.45 1.54 -15.67
CA THR A 151 -30.65 2.67 -16.16
C THR A 151 -30.56 2.62 -17.69
N ASN A 152 -30.52 3.79 -18.34
CA ASN A 152 -30.12 3.87 -19.74
C ASN A 152 -28.59 3.83 -19.85
N ALA A 153 -28.09 3.42 -21.02
CA ALA A 153 -26.65 3.31 -21.27
C ALA A 153 -25.92 4.62 -20.93
N ASN A 154 -24.76 4.50 -20.29
CA ASN A 154 -23.92 5.63 -19.86
C ASN A 154 -24.55 6.58 -18.83
N SER A 155 -25.63 6.20 -18.15
CA SER A 155 -26.20 7.02 -17.06
C SER A 155 -25.23 7.10 -15.88
N LYS A 156 -25.18 8.23 -15.18
CA LYS A 156 -24.20 8.47 -14.11
C LYS A 156 -24.82 9.11 -12.89
N ILE A 157 -24.45 8.63 -11.71
CA ILE A 157 -24.70 9.30 -10.45
C ILE A 157 -23.44 10.07 -10.03
N LYS A 158 -23.57 11.39 -9.90
CA LYS A 158 -22.50 12.30 -9.48
C LYS A 158 -22.69 12.71 -8.03
N LEU A 159 -21.60 12.71 -7.27
CA LEU A 159 -21.59 13.16 -5.88
C LEU A 159 -20.86 14.50 -5.82
N ILE A 160 -21.48 15.51 -5.22
CA ILE A 160 -20.88 16.84 -5.08
C ILE A 160 -21.01 17.39 -3.65
N ASN A 161 -20.18 18.39 -3.35
CA ASN A 161 -20.21 19.17 -2.11
C ASN A 161 -20.22 18.31 -0.84
N GLY A 162 -19.40 17.25 -0.82
CA GLY A 162 -19.23 16.36 0.32
C GLY A 162 -20.13 15.12 0.33
N ALA A 163 -20.93 14.86 -0.72
CA ALA A 163 -21.73 13.64 -0.78
C ALA A 163 -20.82 12.41 -0.89
N LEU A 164 -21.13 11.37 -0.12
CA LEU A 164 -20.36 10.13 -0.05
C LEU A 164 -21.22 8.96 -0.50
N ALA A 165 -20.66 8.04 -1.29
CA ALA A 165 -21.41 6.89 -1.80
C ALA A 165 -21.87 5.95 -0.67
N CYS A 166 -21.10 5.85 0.42
CA CYS A 166 -21.49 5.09 1.61
C CYS A 166 -22.77 5.60 2.31
N ASN A 167 -23.20 6.83 2.01
CA ASN A 167 -24.45 7.42 2.51
C ASN A 167 -25.60 7.42 1.47
N VAL A 168 -25.45 6.70 0.36
CA VAL A 168 -26.48 6.56 -0.68
C VAL A 168 -27.06 5.15 -0.64
N PHE A 169 -28.38 5.04 -0.57
CA PHE A 169 -29.10 3.76 -0.45
C PHE A 169 -30.25 3.67 -1.45
N TRP A 170 -30.37 2.52 -2.09
CA TRP A 170 -31.44 2.21 -3.04
C TRP A 170 -32.19 0.96 -2.55
N LYS A 171 -33.39 1.14 -2.02
CA LYS A 171 -34.30 0.05 -1.69
C LYS A 171 -35.24 -0.16 -2.88
N VAL A 172 -35.12 -1.29 -3.56
CA VAL A 172 -35.84 -1.56 -4.82
C VAL A 172 -36.75 -2.77 -4.65
N GLU A 173 -38.06 -2.58 -4.83
CA GLU A 173 -39.08 -3.64 -4.81
C GLU A 173 -39.25 -4.26 -6.20
N GLY A 174 -38.15 -4.72 -6.80
CA GLY A 174 -38.15 -5.29 -8.14
C GLY A 174 -36.76 -5.41 -8.77
N LEU A 175 -36.74 -5.89 -10.01
CA LEU A 175 -35.50 -6.08 -10.78
C LEU A 175 -34.68 -4.79 -10.85
N VAL A 176 -33.38 -4.90 -10.58
CA VAL A 176 -32.41 -3.85 -10.90
C VAL A 176 -31.70 -4.24 -12.18
N SER A 177 -31.79 -3.41 -13.22
CA SER A 177 -31.17 -3.66 -14.53
C SER A 177 -30.38 -2.44 -14.99
N MET A 178 -29.05 -2.49 -14.83
CA MET A 178 -28.16 -1.42 -15.25
C MET A 178 -27.72 -1.65 -16.69
N ALA A 179 -27.97 -0.71 -17.60
CA ALA A 179 -27.48 -0.80 -18.99
C ALA A 179 -26.00 -0.42 -19.08
N SER A 180 -25.31 -0.94 -20.09
CA SER A 180 -23.86 -0.81 -20.29
C SER A 180 -23.31 0.61 -20.07
N GLY A 181 -22.18 0.69 -19.38
CA GLY A 181 -21.46 1.94 -19.10
C GLY A 181 -22.10 2.78 -17.99
N THR A 182 -23.02 2.22 -17.21
CA THR A 182 -23.65 2.92 -16.09
C THR A 182 -22.63 3.17 -14.98
N PHE A 183 -22.62 4.39 -14.46
CA PHE A 183 -21.89 4.75 -13.25
C PHE A 183 -22.86 4.88 -12.07
N MET A 184 -22.93 3.83 -11.25
CA MET A 184 -23.81 3.74 -10.09
C MET A 184 -23.07 4.10 -8.77
N ARG A 185 -23.78 4.71 -7.81
CA ARG A 185 -23.26 5.06 -6.48
C ARG A 185 -24.25 4.60 -5.40
N GLY A 186 -23.72 3.96 -4.36
CA GLY A 186 -24.46 3.59 -3.16
C GLY A 186 -24.75 2.11 -3.01
N THR A 187 -25.39 1.77 -1.89
CA THR A 187 -25.81 0.41 -1.55
C THR A 187 -27.17 0.13 -2.18
N ILE A 188 -27.22 -0.78 -3.14
CA ILE A 188 -28.44 -1.25 -3.77
C ILE A 188 -28.92 -2.50 -3.05
N ILE A 189 -30.16 -2.48 -2.58
CA ILE A 189 -30.86 -3.61 -1.99
C ILE A 189 -32.08 -3.92 -2.85
N ALA A 190 -31.98 -4.98 -3.66
CA ALA A 190 -33.10 -5.50 -4.44
C ALA A 190 -33.88 -6.52 -3.59
N ASN A 191 -35.13 -6.20 -3.30
CA ASN A 191 -35.99 -7.07 -2.52
C ASN A 191 -36.71 -8.09 -3.41
N ASN A 192 -36.56 -9.38 -3.10
CA ASN A 192 -37.16 -10.49 -3.85
C ASN A 192 -36.96 -10.39 -5.38
N ALA A 193 -35.81 -9.85 -5.80
CA ALA A 193 -35.51 -9.62 -7.20
C ALA A 193 -34.02 -9.72 -7.52
N ALA A 194 -33.73 -9.92 -8.80
CA ALA A 194 -32.39 -9.98 -9.33
C ALA A 194 -31.75 -8.59 -9.50
N ILE A 195 -30.42 -8.58 -9.59
CA ILE A 195 -29.61 -7.43 -9.98
C ILE A 195 -28.75 -7.82 -11.18
N ASN A 196 -28.85 -7.05 -12.27
CA ASN A 196 -28.07 -7.24 -13.48
C ASN A 196 -27.20 -6.01 -13.76
N MET A 197 -25.89 -6.23 -13.88
CA MET A 197 -24.90 -5.24 -14.33
C MET A 197 -24.31 -5.70 -15.65
N ASN A 198 -24.17 -4.77 -16.59
CA ASN A 198 -23.69 -5.05 -17.94
C ASN A 198 -22.26 -4.54 -18.16
N THR A 199 -21.68 -4.89 -19.31
CA THR A 199 -20.32 -4.52 -19.69
C THR A 199 -20.01 -3.04 -19.46
N GLY A 200 -18.90 -2.77 -18.77
CA GLY A 200 -18.42 -1.41 -18.52
C GLY A 200 -19.15 -0.66 -17.42
N ASP A 201 -20.08 -1.30 -16.72
CA ASP A 201 -20.70 -0.69 -15.54
C ASP A 201 -19.67 -0.50 -14.42
N THR A 202 -19.82 0.61 -13.70
CA THR A 202 -19.04 0.94 -12.50
C THR A 202 -19.96 1.13 -11.30
N LEU A 203 -19.64 0.48 -10.19
CA LEU A 203 -20.35 0.62 -8.92
C LEU A 203 -19.37 1.00 -7.80
N GLU A 204 -19.47 2.23 -7.28
CA GLU A 204 -18.93 2.55 -5.94
C GLU A 204 -20.07 2.36 -4.95
N GLY A 205 -20.13 1.19 -4.33
CA GLY A 205 -21.35 0.74 -3.70
C GLY A 205 -21.38 -0.76 -3.47
N ARG A 206 -22.60 -1.28 -3.40
CA ARG A 206 -22.88 -2.70 -3.16
C ARG A 206 -24.11 -3.12 -3.96
N ALA A 207 -24.12 -4.33 -4.50
CA ALA A 207 -25.28 -4.94 -5.13
C ALA A 207 -25.73 -6.14 -4.28
N LEU A 208 -26.77 -5.92 -3.48
CA LEU A 208 -27.26 -6.85 -2.47
C LEU A 208 -28.70 -7.28 -2.81
N SER A 209 -28.97 -8.58 -2.86
CA SER A 209 -30.33 -9.11 -3.06
C SER A 209 -30.82 -9.89 -1.85
N THR A 210 -32.06 -9.65 -1.43
CA THR A 210 -32.70 -10.43 -0.35
C THR A 210 -33.25 -11.78 -0.84
N ALA A 211 -33.49 -11.92 -2.15
CA ALA A 211 -33.78 -13.18 -2.83
C ALA A 211 -33.81 -12.91 -4.34
N GLY A 212 -32.82 -13.41 -5.08
CA GLY A 212 -32.67 -13.17 -6.50
C GLY A 212 -31.21 -13.27 -6.95
N ALA A 213 -31.00 -13.55 -8.23
CA ALA A 213 -29.66 -13.67 -8.77
C ALA A 213 -28.95 -12.31 -8.84
N VAL A 214 -27.64 -12.29 -8.67
CA VAL A 214 -26.78 -11.13 -8.97
C VAL A 214 -25.88 -11.50 -10.13
N THR A 215 -26.13 -10.91 -11.30
CA THR A 215 -25.40 -11.21 -12.55
C THR A 215 -24.61 -9.98 -12.99
N ILE A 216 -23.32 -10.16 -13.22
CA ILE A 216 -22.43 -9.10 -13.72
C ILE A 216 -21.72 -9.56 -14.99
N ASP A 217 -21.38 -8.61 -15.86
CA ASP A 217 -20.55 -8.85 -17.03
C ASP A 217 -19.52 -7.73 -17.19
N GLY A 218 -18.23 -8.04 -17.05
CA GLY A 218 -17.13 -7.10 -17.28
C GLY A 218 -17.25 -5.76 -16.55
N VAL A 219 -17.43 -5.79 -15.23
CA VAL A 219 -17.74 -4.60 -14.40
C VAL A 219 -16.57 -4.18 -13.51
N LEU A 220 -16.59 -2.92 -13.06
CA LEU A 220 -15.77 -2.45 -11.94
C LEU A 220 -16.68 -2.18 -10.73
N ALA A 221 -16.57 -2.96 -9.66
CA ALA A 221 -17.36 -2.73 -8.44
C ALA A 221 -16.48 -2.73 -7.20
N TYR A 222 -16.69 -1.77 -6.30
CA TYR A 222 -15.94 -1.66 -5.07
C TYR A 222 -16.77 -1.07 -3.94
N THR A 223 -16.58 -1.61 -2.73
CA THR A 223 -17.22 -1.08 -1.53
C THR A 223 -16.78 0.37 -1.28
N PRO A 224 -17.71 1.28 -0.93
CA PRO A 224 -17.37 2.68 -0.69
C PRO A 224 -16.59 2.86 0.61
N ILE A 225 -15.58 3.74 0.58
CA ILE A 225 -14.85 4.20 1.77
C ILE A 225 -15.54 5.39 2.42
N GLY A 226 -15.22 5.67 3.69
CA GLY A 226 -15.86 6.72 4.49
C GLY A 226 -17.00 6.19 5.36
N CYS A 227 -17.82 7.08 5.92
CA CYS A 227 -18.94 6.73 6.80
C CYS A 227 -18.59 5.79 7.98
N GLY A 228 -17.35 5.84 8.48
CA GLY A 228 -16.88 4.96 9.55
C GLY A 228 -16.31 3.61 9.09
N SER A 229 -16.18 3.36 7.78
CA SER A 229 -15.42 2.22 7.25
C SER A 229 -14.01 2.20 7.85
N PRO A 230 -13.49 1.03 8.25
CA PRO A 230 -12.14 0.92 8.79
C PRO A 230 -11.11 1.40 7.76
N VAL A 231 -10.07 2.08 8.25
CA VAL A 231 -8.91 2.45 7.42
C VAL A 231 -8.04 1.21 7.29
N LEU A 232 -7.82 0.75 6.07
CA LEU A 232 -6.97 -0.40 5.82
C LEU A 232 -5.49 -0.02 6.00
N THR A 233 -4.80 -0.73 6.87
CA THR A 233 -3.35 -0.55 7.12
C THR A 233 -2.52 -1.67 6.53
N GLY A 234 -3.13 -2.84 6.25
CA GLY A 234 -2.41 -4.08 5.98
C GLY A 234 -1.63 -4.59 7.21
N PRO A 235 -0.78 -5.61 7.02
CA PRO A 235 0.01 -6.19 8.09
C PRO A 235 1.14 -5.24 8.53
N LEU A 236 1.77 -5.56 9.66
CA LEU A 236 3.02 -4.90 10.01
C LEU A 236 4.12 -5.29 9.00
N ALA A 237 4.85 -4.30 8.49
CA ALA A 237 5.94 -4.52 7.54
C ALA A 237 7.09 -5.37 8.14
N PRO A 238 7.73 -6.26 7.36
CA PRO A 238 8.92 -6.96 7.80
C PRO A 238 10.08 -5.98 8.08
N VAL A 239 10.84 -6.26 9.14
CA VAL A 239 12.11 -5.59 9.40
C VAL A 239 13.17 -6.24 8.52
N LEU A 240 13.78 -5.46 7.62
CA LEU A 240 14.76 -5.96 6.67
C LEU A 240 16.21 -5.88 7.19
N GLY A 241 16.48 -5.09 8.24
CA GLY A 241 17.84 -4.89 8.75
C GLY A 241 18.83 -4.50 7.64
N GLY A 242 20.02 -5.09 7.66
CA GLY A 242 21.06 -4.90 6.65
C GLY A 242 20.63 -5.26 5.22
N ALA A 243 19.65 -6.16 5.06
CA ALA A 243 19.09 -6.47 3.73
C ALA A 243 18.39 -5.26 3.09
N ALA A 244 18.01 -4.24 3.86
CA ALA A 244 17.48 -2.99 3.33
C ALA A 244 18.54 -2.15 2.57
N CYS A 245 19.83 -2.38 2.75
CA CYS A 245 20.85 -1.66 1.99
C CYS A 245 21.05 -2.22 0.58
N TYR A 246 20.68 -3.48 0.35
CA TYR A 246 20.88 -4.15 -0.93
C TYR A 246 19.75 -3.89 -1.91
N ALA A 247 20.09 -3.61 -3.17
CA ALA A 247 19.14 -3.64 -4.27
C ALA A 247 18.99 -5.05 -4.83
N ILE A 248 20.11 -5.79 -4.91
CA ILE A 248 20.21 -7.10 -5.53
C ILE A 248 21.07 -7.98 -4.64
N PHE A 249 20.53 -9.10 -4.17
CA PHE A 249 21.25 -9.98 -3.26
C PHE A 249 20.86 -11.45 -3.39
N SER A 250 21.84 -12.33 -3.23
CA SER A 250 21.62 -13.77 -3.01
C SER A 250 22.35 -14.24 -1.76
N SER A 251 21.64 -14.90 -0.85
CA SER A 251 22.28 -15.52 0.32
C SER A 251 23.09 -16.75 -0.06
N ASP A 252 22.62 -17.50 -1.06
CA ASP A 252 23.26 -18.71 -1.57
C ASP A 252 23.06 -18.86 -3.07
N GLY A 253 24.09 -18.49 -3.85
CA GLY A 253 24.05 -18.49 -5.30
C GLY A 253 24.82 -17.33 -5.93
N ALA A 254 25.34 -17.52 -7.14
CA ALA A 254 26.03 -16.48 -7.88
C ALA A 254 25.07 -15.34 -8.30
N VAL A 255 25.58 -14.11 -8.32
CA VAL A 255 24.87 -12.94 -8.85
C VAL A 255 25.60 -12.47 -10.11
N TYR A 256 24.92 -12.49 -11.24
CA TYR A 256 25.51 -12.18 -12.53
C TYR A 256 24.70 -11.14 -13.30
N ASN A 257 25.38 -10.16 -13.86
CA ASN A 257 24.79 -9.18 -14.77
C ASN A 257 25.33 -9.33 -16.19
N SER A 258 24.44 -9.14 -17.16
CA SER A 258 24.80 -8.93 -18.56
C SER A 258 24.24 -7.60 -19.08
N GLY A 259 24.97 -6.93 -19.98
CA GLY A 259 24.59 -5.61 -20.49
C GLY A 259 24.72 -4.49 -19.44
N ILE A 260 24.18 -3.32 -19.77
CA ILE A 260 24.33 -2.09 -18.98
C ILE A 260 23.19 -2.00 -17.96
N THR A 261 23.52 -2.20 -16.68
CA THR A 261 22.55 -2.14 -15.58
C THR A 261 22.92 -1.01 -14.62
N ASN A 262 21.92 -0.21 -14.24
CA ASN A 262 22.08 0.89 -13.27
C ASN A 262 21.43 0.47 -11.94
N ILE A 263 22.13 0.69 -10.83
CA ILE A 263 21.67 0.26 -9.51
C ILE A 263 21.87 1.39 -8.50
N THR A 264 20.87 1.59 -7.64
CA THR A 264 21.02 2.34 -6.39
C THR A 264 20.78 1.39 -5.23
N GLY A 265 21.76 1.20 -4.36
CA GLY A 265 21.82 0.16 -3.32
C GLY A 265 22.95 -0.85 -3.57
N ASP A 266 23.26 -1.64 -2.55
CA ASP A 266 24.36 -2.60 -2.58
C ASP A 266 24.00 -3.83 -3.44
N VAL A 267 25.04 -4.49 -3.95
CA VAL A 267 24.92 -5.70 -4.78
C VAL A 267 25.88 -6.76 -4.23
N GLY A 268 25.41 -7.99 -4.02
CA GLY A 268 26.30 -9.01 -3.49
C GLY A 268 25.73 -10.42 -3.42
N SER A 269 26.63 -11.37 -3.11
CA SER A 269 26.30 -12.75 -2.78
C SER A 269 27.05 -13.17 -1.51
N ASN A 270 26.38 -13.88 -0.60
CA ASN A 270 27.02 -14.41 0.61
C ASN A 270 27.61 -15.83 0.42
N ASN A 271 27.15 -16.58 -0.58
CA ASN A 271 27.75 -17.85 -0.97
C ASN A 271 27.79 -17.95 -2.51
N GLY A 272 28.70 -17.19 -3.10
CA GLY A 272 28.83 -17.00 -4.55
C GLY A 272 29.73 -15.81 -4.86
N SER A 273 29.56 -15.21 -6.03
CA SER A 273 30.27 -13.98 -6.42
C SER A 273 29.32 -13.07 -7.20
N ALA A 274 29.53 -11.76 -7.07
CA ALA A 274 28.85 -10.77 -7.90
C ALA A 274 29.74 -10.41 -9.10
N THR A 275 29.25 -10.65 -10.32
CA THR A 275 30.05 -10.48 -11.55
C THR A 275 29.24 -9.82 -12.67
N GLY A 276 29.94 -9.17 -13.61
CA GLY A 276 29.31 -8.51 -14.76
C GLY A 276 28.69 -7.12 -14.48
N PHE A 277 28.80 -6.61 -13.26
CA PHE A 277 28.40 -5.24 -12.90
C PHE A 277 29.55 -4.25 -13.14
N ASP A 278 29.22 -3.05 -13.62
CA ASP A 278 30.14 -1.92 -13.67
C ASP A 278 29.98 -1.11 -12.38
N SER A 279 31.06 -0.97 -11.60
CA SER A 279 31.05 -0.22 -10.34
C SER A 279 30.64 1.24 -10.50
N LEU A 280 30.84 1.85 -11.68
CA LEU A 280 30.43 3.23 -11.93
C LEU A 280 28.92 3.39 -12.09
N LEU A 281 28.20 2.29 -12.33
CA LEU A 281 26.74 2.26 -12.49
C LEU A 281 26.03 1.74 -11.24
N VAL A 282 26.77 1.46 -10.16
CA VAL A 282 26.25 1.04 -8.85
C VAL A 282 26.44 2.20 -7.87
N THR A 283 25.35 2.88 -7.51
CA THR A 283 25.30 3.84 -6.40
C THR A 283 25.10 3.07 -5.09
N GLY A 284 26.19 2.47 -4.60
CA GLY A 284 26.24 1.56 -3.47
C GLY A 284 27.58 0.81 -3.44
N ILE A 285 27.69 -0.21 -2.59
CA ILE A 285 28.86 -1.09 -2.55
C ILE A 285 28.60 -2.34 -3.39
N LEU A 286 29.53 -2.66 -4.29
CA LEU A 286 29.56 -3.90 -5.05
C LEU A 286 30.43 -4.94 -4.32
N HIS A 287 29.79 -5.90 -3.67
CA HIS A 287 30.44 -6.99 -2.93
C HIS A 287 30.79 -8.14 -3.89
N LEU A 288 31.98 -8.07 -4.50
CA LEU A 288 32.44 -9.06 -5.50
C LEU A 288 32.63 -10.47 -4.91
N ILE A 289 32.96 -10.54 -3.62
CA ILE A 289 33.11 -11.78 -2.85
C ILE A 289 32.36 -11.64 -1.52
N PRO A 290 32.00 -12.76 -0.86
CA PRO A 290 31.37 -12.71 0.45
C PRO A 290 32.23 -11.99 1.48
N ASP A 291 31.58 -11.13 2.26
CA ASP A 291 32.16 -10.38 3.37
C ASP A 291 31.17 -10.24 4.54
N VAL A 292 31.56 -9.48 5.57
CA VAL A 292 30.76 -9.24 6.77
C VAL A 292 29.39 -8.61 6.47
N SER A 293 29.30 -7.74 5.46
CA SER A 293 28.04 -7.10 5.07
C SER A 293 27.10 -8.10 4.42
N THR A 294 27.63 -8.92 3.50
CA THR A 294 26.82 -9.97 2.86
C THR A 294 26.35 -11.02 3.86
N ALA A 295 27.13 -11.33 4.90
CA ALA A 295 26.74 -12.25 5.96
C ALA A 295 25.60 -11.71 6.82
N VAL A 296 25.66 -10.42 7.19
CA VAL A 296 24.58 -9.73 7.91
C VAL A 296 23.32 -9.67 7.04
N CYS A 297 23.45 -9.32 5.76
CA CYS A 297 22.34 -9.29 4.81
C CYS A 297 21.64 -10.65 4.69
N ALA A 298 22.40 -11.76 4.58
CA ALA A 298 21.82 -13.10 4.54
C ALA A 298 21.06 -13.47 5.83
N ALA A 299 21.62 -13.13 6.99
CA ALA A 299 20.97 -13.37 8.27
C ALA A 299 19.66 -12.57 8.42
N ASP A 300 19.70 -11.27 8.11
CA ASP A 300 18.53 -10.40 8.20
C ASP A 300 17.46 -10.73 7.16
N LEU A 301 17.86 -11.12 5.94
CA LEU A 301 16.94 -11.62 4.92
C LEU A 301 16.21 -12.88 5.38
N LEU A 302 16.90 -13.80 6.05
CA LEU A 302 16.28 -15.01 6.59
C LEU A 302 15.25 -14.67 7.69
N VAL A 303 15.55 -13.69 8.55
CA VAL A 303 14.61 -13.19 9.56
C VAL A 303 13.37 -12.58 8.90
N ALA A 304 13.55 -11.71 7.90
CA ALA A 304 12.46 -11.11 7.15
C ALA A 304 11.61 -12.16 6.43
N TYR A 305 12.24 -13.14 5.77
CA TYR A 305 11.54 -14.26 5.13
C TYR A 305 10.70 -15.04 6.14
N ASN A 306 11.29 -15.45 7.27
CA ASN A 306 10.57 -16.22 8.29
C ASN A 306 9.37 -15.45 8.85
N TYR A 307 9.51 -14.15 9.10
CA TYR A 307 8.41 -13.30 9.52
C TYR A 307 7.30 -13.27 8.46
N VAL A 308 7.62 -12.96 7.20
CA VAL A 308 6.62 -12.89 6.13
C VAL A 308 5.95 -14.25 5.91
N ASN A 309 6.66 -15.36 6.09
CA ASN A 309 6.11 -16.71 5.99
C ASN A 309 5.13 -17.06 7.11
N THR A 310 5.19 -16.37 8.25
CA THR A 310 4.27 -16.58 9.39
C THR A 310 3.03 -15.69 9.33
N LEU A 311 3.01 -14.68 8.45
CA LEU A 311 1.86 -13.81 8.29
C LEU A 311 0.67 -14.60 7.74
N GLN A 312 -0.44 -14.55 8.47
CA GLN A 312 -1.71 -15.09 8.01
C GLN A 312 -2.25 -14.20 6.88
N TYR A 313 -2.69 -14.84 5.79
CA TYR A 313 -3.36 -14.13 4.71
C TYR A 313 -4.78 -13.76 5.10
N GLU A 314 -5.24 -12.63 4.58
CA GLU A 314 -6.61 -12.13 4.73
C GLU A 314 -7.44 -12.44 3.49
N ILE A 315 -6.81 -12.42 2.30
CA ILE A 315 -7.45 -12.68 1.01
C ILE A 315 -6.61 -13.70 0.23
N GLU A 316 -7.25 -14.76 -0.26
CA GLU A 316 -6.66 -15.66 -1.24
C GLU A 316 -7.11 -15.28 -2.65
N LEU A 317 -6.15 -15.01 -3.54
CA LEU A 317 -6.40 -14.81 -4.97
C LEU A 317 -6.44 -16.18 -5.64
N LEU A 318 -7.65 -16.66 -5.90
CA LEU A 318 -7.94 -18.04 -6.30
C LEU A 318 -7.44 -18.43 -7.71
N TYR A 319 -7.06 -17.45 -8.54
CA TYR A 319 -6.64 -17.68 -9.92
C TYR A 319 -5.25 -17.07 -10.21
N PRO A 320 -4.16 -17.62 -9.63
CA PRO A 320 -2.81 -17.08 -9.83
C PRO A 320 -2.35 -17.01 -11.30
N ALA A 321 -2.88 -17.88 -12.16
CA ALA A 321 -2.61 -17.89 -13.60
C ALA A 321 -3.20 -16.66 -14.34
N GLU A 322 -4.15 -15.95 -13.73
CA GLU A 322 -4.80 -14.76 -14.27
C GLU A 322 -4.36 -13.48 -13.54
N PHE A 323 -3.28 -13.54 -12.77
CA PHE A 323 -2.81 -12.41 -11.96
C PHE A 323 -2.41 -11.20 -12.82
N GLY A 324 -2.70 -9.99 -12.32
CA GLY A 324 -2.59 -8.75 -13.10
C GLY A 324 -3.92 -8.40 -13.79
N ASN A 325 -3.95 -8.20 -15.10
CA ASN A 325 -5.19 -7.89 -15.85
C ASN A 325 -5.97 -6.68 -15.31
N ASN A 326 -5.27 -5.65 -14.85
CA ASN A 326 -5.82 -4.45 -14.18
C ASN A 326 -6.43 -4.71 -12.79
N LEU A 327 -6.07 -5.83 -12.14
CA LEU A 327 -6.44 -6.12 -10.76
C LEU A 327 -6.05 -4.97 -9.83
N VAL A 328 -6.99 -4.59 -8.96
CA VAL A 328 -6.78 -3.58 -7.92
C VAL A 328 -6.77 -4.27 -6.56
N LEU A 329 -5.66 -4.17 -5.85
CA LEU A 329 -5.51 -4.65 -4.48
C LEU A 329 -5.51 -3.50 -3.49
N THR A 330 -5.92 -3.79 -2.26
CA THR A 330 -5.94 -2.89 -1.11
C THR A 330 -4.99 -3.41 -0.02
N PRO A 331 -4.73 -2.66 1.07
CA PRO A 331 -3.75 -3.07 2.07
C PRO A 331 -4.17 -4.32 2.85
N HIS A 332 -3.60 -5.47 2.50
CA HIS A 332 -3.82 -6.78 3.12
C HIS A 332 -2.60 -7.70 2.94
N THR A 333 -2.62 -8.84 3.63
CA THR A 333 -1.81 -10.01 3.24
C THR A 333 -2.58 -10.87 2.23
N TYR A 334 -2.03 -11.05 1.04
CA TYR A 334 -2.58 -11.87 -0.04
C TYR A 334 -1.86 -13.20 -0.17
N LEU A 335 -2.61 -14.26 -0.46
CA LEU A 335 -2.08 -15.57 -0.84
C LEU A 335 -2.45 -15.92 -2.28
N MET A 336 -1.48 -16.46 -3.02
CA MET A 336 -1.68 -17.22 -4.25
C MET A 336 -1.08 -18.60 -4.05
N ASN A 337 -1.92 -19.63 -3.94
CA ASN A 337 -1.47 -20.98 -3.59
C ASN A 337 -1.01 -21.82 -4.80
N ALA A 338 -0.44 -21.18 -5.82
CA ALA A 338 0.12 -21.81 -7.01
C ALA A 338 1.13 -20.89 -7.70
N ALA A 339 1.75 -21.36 -8.79
CA ALA A 339 2.55 -20.50 -9.65
C ALA A 339 1.69 -19.40 -10.28
N ALA A 340 2.21 -18.17 -10.26
CA ALA A 340 1.52 -16.98 -10.73
C ALA A 340 2.05 -16.51 -12.09
N THR A 341 1.13 -16.20 -12.99
CA THR A 341 1.43 -15.57 -14.28
C THR A 341 0.92 -14.14 -14.25
N PHE A 342 1.83 -13.18 -14.11
CA PHE A 342 1.49 -11.77 -14.00
C PHE A 342 1.45 -11.10 -15.38
N THR A 343 0.26 -10.70 -15.83
CA THR A 343 0.06 -10.05 -17.13
C THR A 343 -0.49 -8.63 -17.00
N ASP A 344 -0.13 -7.76 -17.95
CA ASP A 344 -0.61 -6.37 -18.02
C ASP A 344 -0.29 -5.55 -16.75
N THR A 345 -1.28 -5.14 -15.97
CA THR A 345 -1.09 -4.17 -14.89
C THR A 345 -1.73 -4.67 -13.59
N LEU A 346 -1.04 -4.43 -12.46
CA LEU A 346 -1.57 -4.58 -11.11
C LEU A 346 -1.56 -3.21 -10.44
N TYR A 347 -2.67 -2.82 -9.82
CA TYR A 347 -2.79 -1.59 -9.04
C TYR A 347 -2.79 -1.90 -7.55
N LEU A 348 -1.89 -1.25 -6.80
CA LEU A 348 -1.90 -1.27 -5.34
C LEU A 348 -2.45 0.07 -4.85
N ASN A 349 -3.65 0.02 -4.28
CA ASN A 349 -4.41 1.18 -3.87
C ASN A 349 -4.41 1.32 -2.36
N ALA A 350 -3.67 2.29 -1.84
CA ALA A 350 -3.59 2.52 -0.39
C ALA A 350 -4.78 3.29 0.20
N GLN A 351 -5.78 3.64 -0.62
CA GLN A 351 -7.02 4.30 -0.20
C GLN A 351 -6.78 5.58 0.64
N GLY A 352 -5.69 6.31 0.35
CA GLY A 352 -5.30 7.53 1.05
C GLY A 352 -4.37 7.32 2.25
N ASN A 353 -4.12 6.08 2.67
CA ASN A 353 -3.21 5.75 3.77
C ASN A 353 -1.78 5.53 3.26
N ALA A 354 -0.93 6.56 3.33
CA ALA A 354 0.44 6.49 2.82
C ALA A 354 1.33 5.43 3.50
N ASP A 355 0.99 5.03 4.72
CA ASP A 355 1.74 4.04 5.51
C ASP A 355 1.21 2.61 5.32
N ALA A 356 0.21 2.42 4.44
CA ALA A 356 -0.40 1.13 4.22
C ALA A 356 0.56 0.12 3.60
N VAL A 357 0.49 -1.12 4.09
CA VAL A 357 1.38 -2.22 3.73
C VAL A 357 0.66 -3.27 2.89
N PHE A 358 1.38 -3.80 1.90
CA PHE A 358 0.92 -4.87 1.03
C PHE A 358 1.91 -6.03 1.16
N VAL A 359 1.41 -7.22 1.49
CA VAL A 359 2.21 -8.45 1.48
C VAL A 359 1.56 -9.42 0.50
N ILE A 360 2.29 -9.86 -0.52
CA ILE A 360 1.79 -10.79 -1.54
C ILE A 360 2.63 -12.07 -1.47
N GLN A 361 2.02 -13.14 -0.98
CA GLN A 361 2.63 -14.46 -0.84
C GLN A 361 2.25 -15.34 -2.03
N ILE A 362 3.24 -15.89 -2.72
CA ILE A 362 3.08 -16.78 -3.87
C ILE A 362 3.72 -18.12 -3.54
N ASN A 363 2.92 -19.16 -3.41
CA ASN A 363 3.40 -20.53 -3.21
C ASN A 363 3.66 -21.20 -4.56
N GLY A 364 4.62 -20.66 -5.30
CA GLY A 364 5.02 -21.14 -6.61
C GLY A 364 5.89 -20.12 -7.34
N ALA A 365 6.30 -20.46 -8.56
CA ALA A 365 7.07 -19.56 -9.41
C ALA A 365 6.25 -18.31 -9.82
N LEU A 366 6.92 -17.17 -9.98
CA LEU A 366 6.36 -15.95 -10.55
C LEU A 366 6.96 -15.69 -11.93
N THR A 367 6.13 -15.62 -12.96
CA THR A 367 6.54 -15.19 -14.30
C THR A 367 5.68 -14.04 -14.76
N THR A 368 6.29 -13.02 -15.38
CA THR A 368 5.54 -11.89 -15.94
C THR A 368 5.45 -11.91 -17.47
N SER A 369 4.42 -11.26 -18.02
CA SER A 369 4.42 -10.87 -19.44
C SER A 369 5.44 -9.75 -19.68
N THR A 370 5.81 -9.53 -20.94
CA THR A 370 6.52 -8.30 -21.33
C THR A 370 5.65 -7.09 -20.99
N TYR A 371 6.30 -5.96 -20.67
CA TYR A 371 5.63 -4.70 -20.32
C TYR A 371 4.67 -4.75 -19.13
N SER A 372 4.77 -5.78 -18.28
CA SER A 372 3.93 -5.88 -17.07
C SER A 372 4.22 -4.73 -16.09
N LYS A 373 3.22 -4.26 -15.34
CA LYS A 373 3.36 -3.05 -14.50
C LYS A 373 2.70 -3.19 -13.14
N VAL A 374 3.45 -2.97 -12.08
CA VAL A 374 2.88 -2.64 -10.77
C VAL A 374 2.71 -1.13 -10.68
N ARG A 375 1.50 -0.66 -10.35
CA ARG A 375 1.14 0.75 -10.25
C ARG A 375 0.66 1.06 -8.83
N LEU A 376 1.32 2.02 -8.20
CA LEU A 376 0.96 2.50 -6.87
C LEU A 376 0.01 3.70 -7.03
N ILE A 377 -1.15 3.65 -6.35
CA ILE A 377 -2.15 4.73 -6.41
C ILE A 377 -2.62 5.12 -5.01
N ASN A 378 -3.16 6.34 -4.90
CA ASN A 378 -3.80 6.87 -3.70
C ASN A 378 -2.94 6.74 -2.42
N GLY A 379 -1.66 7.09 -2.54
CA GLY A 379 -0.73 7.12 -1.41
C GLY A 379 0.13 5.86 -1.24
N ALA A 380 -0.09 4.79 -2.01
CA ALA A 380 0.73 3.59 -1.92
C ALA A 380 2.20 3.89 -2.22
N GLN A 381 3.12 3.27 -1.48
CA GLN A 381 4.57 3.52 -1.57
C GLN A 381 5.32 2.20 -1.72
N ALA A 382 6.33 2.17 -2.61
CA ALA A 382 7.07 0.95 -2.92
C ALA A 382 7.74 0.34 -1.68
N LYS A 383 8.24 1.17 -0.75
CA LYS A 383 8.84 0.72 0.52
C LYS A 383 7.89 -0.07 1.43
N ASN A 384 6.57 -0.03 1.19
CA ASN A 384 5.57 -0.75 1.96
C ASN A 384 4.99 -1.96 1.21
N VAL A 385 5.59 -2.35 0.08
CA VAL A 385 5.14 -3.48 -0.74
C VAL A 385 6.16 -4.62 -0.64
N TYR A 386 5.69 -5.80 -0.29
CA TYR A 386 6.51 -6.99 -0.07
C TYR A 386 5.96 -8.18 -0.85
N TRP A 387 6.85 -8.89 -1.55
CA TRP A 387 6.53 -10.08 -2.32
C TRP A 387 7.29 -11.25 -1.74
N LYS A 388 6.59 -12.27 -1.26
CA LYS A 388 7.20 -13.52 -0.81
C LYS A 388 6.91 -14.59 -1.85
N ILE A 389 7.94 -15.21 -2.40
CA ILE A 389 7.80 -16.13 -3.52
C ILE A 389 8.53 -17.44 -3.21
N GLU A 390 7.81 -18.56 -3.26
CA GLU A 390 8.34 -19.91 -3.09
C GLU A 390 8.58 -20.56 -4.45
N GLY A 391 9.65 -20.16 -5.13
CA GLY A 391 10.00 -20.67 -6.44
C GLY A 391 10.74 -19.66 -7.30
N ALA A 392 11.02 -20.05 -8.55
CA ALA A 392 11.75 -19.19 -9.47
C ALA A 392 10.97 -17.91 -9.82
N VAL A 393 11.71 -16.82 -10.05
CA VAL A 393 11.15 -15.52 -10.43
C VAL A 393 11.74 -15.08 -11.76
N SER A 394 10.86 -14.72 -12.70
CA SER A 394 11.23 -14.19 -14.03
C SER A 394 10.40 -12.95 -14.34
N ILE A 395 11.04 -11.78 -14.30
CA ILE A 395 10.42 -10.50 -14.66
C ILE A 395 10.84 -10.15 -16.08
N ASN A 396 9.88 -10.13 -16.98
CA ASN A 396 10.09 -10.08 -18.43
C ASN A 396 10.34 -8.65 -18.92
N ASN A 397 10.80 -8.54 -20.18
CA ASN A 397 11.32 -7.30 -20.75
C ASN A 397 10.40 -6.10 -20.53
N TYR A 398 11.02 -4.96 -20.20
CA TYR A 398 10.37 -3.65 -20.06
C TYR A 398 9.27 -3.57 -19.00
N SER A 399 9.25 -4.52 -18.06
CA SER A 399 8.30 -4.50 -16.94
C SER A 399 8.67 -3.45 -15.89
N ILE A 400 7.67 -2.88 -15.22
CA ILE A 400 7.84 -1.99 -14.08
C ILE A 400 7.37 -2.73 -12.83
N PHE A 401 8.27 -2.93 -11.88
CA PHE A 401 7.99 -3.64 -10.63
C PHE A 401 8.28 -2.74 -9.44
N CYS A 402 7.52 -2.89 -8.37
CA CYS A 402 7.66 -2.08 -7.16
C CYS A 402 7.67 -2.96 -5.92
N GLY A 403 8.48 -2.61 -4.92
CA GLY A 403 8.55 -3.30 -3.63
C GLY A 403 9.74 -4.23 -3.45
N THR A 404 9.77 -4.89 -2.30
CA THR A 404 10.84 -5.82 -1.91
C THR A 404 10.42 -7.24 -2.26
N ILE A 405 11.13 -7.86 -3.19
CA ILE A 405 10.97 -9.28 -3.54
C ILE A 405 11.87 -10.11 -2.63
N ILE A 406 11.25 -11.01 -1.88
CA ILE A 406 11.87 -12.03 -1.03
C ILE A 406 11.57 -13.39 -1.66
N CYS A 407 12.50 -13.86 -2.47
CA CYS A 407 12.44 -15.16 -3.13
C CYS A 407 13.06 -16.23 -2.22
N ASN A 408 12.43 -17.40 -2.16
CA ASN A 408 12.95 -18.58 -1.49
C ASN A 408 12.90 -19.80 -2.40
N ASN A 409 13.89 -20.68 -2.26
CA ASN A 409 13.96 -21.97 -2.96
C ASN A 409 13.82 -21.83 -4.50
N GLY A 410 14.49 -20.84 -5.08
CA GLY A 410 14.31 -20.52 -6.49
C GLY A 410 15.33 -19.52 -7.02
N ALA A 411 15.77 -19.74 -8.25
CA ALA A 411 16.58 -18.76 -8.96
C ALA A 411 15.74 -17.49 -9.23
N LEU A 412 16.34 -16.33 -8.99
CA LEU A 412 15.89 -15.06 -9.57
C LEU A 412 16.44 -15.00 -11.00
N GLY A 413 15.85 -15.84 -11.86
CA GLY A 413 16.46 -16.36 -13.08
C GLY A 413 16.40 -15.45 -14.30
N ALA A 414 15.77 -14.27 -14.22
CA ALA A 414 15.99 -13.16 -15.15
C ALA A 414 15.17 -11.93 -14.73
N LEU A 415 15.83 -10.90 -14.19
CA LEU A 415 15.33 -9.54 -14.38
C LEU A 415 15.81 -9.07 -15.75
N ASN A 416 14.92 -9.18 -16.74
CA ASN A 416 15.29 -9.05 -18.14
C ASN A 416 15.49 -7.58 -18.59
N THR A 417 15.86 -7.43 -19.87
CA THR A 417 16.16 -6.14 -20.52
C THR A 417 15.08 -5.10 -20.28
N GLY A 418 15.50 -3.92 -19.81
CA GLY A 418 14.65 -2.76 -19.64
C GLY A 418 13.69 -2.83 -18.45
N VAL A 419 13.81 -3.84 -17.58
CA VAL A 419 13.06 -3.87 -16.32
C VAL A 419 13.43 -2.65 -15.46
N ILE A 420 12.41 -2.01 -14.88
CA ILE A 420 12.55 -0.96 -13.88
C ILE A 420 12.02 -1.52 -12.55
N LEU A 421 12.89 -1.63 -11.56
CA LEU A 421 12.56 -2.06 -10.21
C LEU A 421 12.68 -0.88 -9.24
N ASP A 422 11.56 -0.37 -8.75
CA ASP A 422 11.51 0.56 -7.61
C ASP A 422 11.36 -0.25 -6.32
N GLY A 423 12.48 -0.69 -5.76
CA GLY A 423 12.53 -1.61 -4.65
C GLY A 423 13.76 -2.52 -4.73
N ARG A 424 13.60 -3.76 -4.30
CA ARG A 424 14.71 -4.70 -4.10
C ARG A 424 14.34 -6.09 -4.57
N ALA A 425 15.35 -6.86 -4.96
CA ALA A 425 15.19 -8.28 -5.25
C ALA A 425 16.24 -9.07 -4.47
N LEU A 426 15.75 -9.96 -3.60
CA LEU A 426 16.54 -10.68 -2.61
C LEU A 426 16.16 -12.16 -2.71
N THR A 427 17.14 -13.06 -2.71
CA THR A 427 16.87 -14.51 -2.63
C THR A 427 17.63 -15.16 -1.46
N THR A 428 16.95 -16.03 -0.73
CA THR A 428 17.56 -16.87 0.31
C THR A 428 18.36 -18.03 -0.28
N THR A 429 17.98 -18.52 -1.47
CA THR A 429 18.68 -19.61 -2.16
C THR A 429 18.34 -19.56 -3.64
N GLY A 430 19.37 -19.44 -4.48
CA GLY A 430 19.26 -19.41 -5.93
C GLY A 430 20.25 -18.46 -6.57
N ALA A 431 20.66 -18.79 -7.79
CA ALA A 431 21.37 -17.84 -8.64
C ALA A 431 20.47 -16.64 -8.96
N PHE A 432 21.09 -15.46 -9.08
CA PHE A 432 20.44 -14.23 -9.49
C PHE A 432 21.06 -13.75 -10.80
N THR A 433 20.24 -13.59 -11.85
CA THR A 433 20.71 -13.03 -13.12
C THR A 433 19.93 -11.78 -13.53
N THR A 434 20.66 -10.71 -13.91
CA THR A 434 20.11 -9.48 -14.49
C THR A 434 20.59 -9.26 -15.91
N THR A 435 19.77 -8.57 -16.71
CA THR A 435 20.15 -8.14 -18.07
C THR A 435 19.67 -6.72 -18.32
N ALA A 436 20.60 -5.79 -18.54
CA ALA A 436 20.35 -4.42 -18.99
C ALA A 436 19.11 -3.73 -18.33
N MET A 437 19.10 -3.63 -17.00
CA MET A 437 17.95 -3.17 -16.21
C MET A 437 18.27 -1.94 -15.34
N ASN A 438 17.26 -1.39 -14.66
CA ASN A 438 17.43 -0.35 -13.64
C ASN A 438 16.79 -0.77 -12.32
N ALA A 439 17.54 -0.75 -11.22
CA ALA A 439 17.03 -1.01 -9.87
C ALA A 439 17.33 0.16 -8.94
N VAL A 440 16.31 0.60 -8.19
CA VAL A 440 16.45 1.62 -7.15
C VAL A 440 15.94 1.06 -5.84
N ALA A 441 16.85 0.71 -4.92
CA ALA A 441 16.51 0.29 -3.57
C ALA A 441 15.87 1.47 -2.81
N THR A 442 14.54 1.56 -2.83
CA THR A 442 13.79 2.63 -2.15
C THR A 442 14.20 2.70 -0.68
N MET A 443 14.69 3.85 -0.21
CA MET A 443 15.17 3.99 1.17
C MET A 443 14.07 3.64 2.18
N ILE A 444 14.39 2.74 3.10
CA ILE A 444 13.54 2.40 4.24
C ILE A 444 14.19 3.02 5.49
N PRO A 445 13.63 4.12 6.04
CA PRO A 445 14.19 4.78 7.21
C PRO A 445 14.45 3.80 8.36
N GLY A 446 15.63 3.89 8.97
CA GLY A 446 16.00 3.08 10.14
C GLY A 446 16.36 1.62 9.87
N ASN A 447 16.19 1.10 8.64
CA ASN A 447 16.59 -0.28 8.30
C ASN A 447 17.99 -0.33 7.66
N CYS A 448 18.28 0.57 6.72
CA CYS A 448 19.64 0.74 6.21
C CYS A 448 20.39 1.74 7.09
N ALA A 449 20.89 1.26 8.23
CA ALA A 449 21.97 1.95 8.93
C ALA A 449 23.27 1.49 8.26
N SER A 450 23.89 2.37 7.49
CA SER A 450 25.27 2.14 7.07
C SER A 450 26.09 1.89 8.34
N LEU A 451 26.66 0.69 8.49
CA LEU A 451 27.72 0.44 9.48
C LEU A 451 29.03 1.16 9.10
N SER A 452 28.99 2.02 8.07
CA SER A 452 29.93 3.09 7.89
C SER A 452 29.96 3.95 9.16
N VAL A 453 31.06 3.89 9.91
CA VAL A 453 31.50 5.06 10.67
C VAL A 453 31.38 6.24 9.70
N PRO A 454 30.65 7.31 10.01
CA PRO A 454 30.45 8.39 9.07
C PRO A 454 31.83 8.91 8.66
N THR A 455 32.23 8.61 7.42
CA THR A 455 33.23 9.43 6.75
C THR A 455 32.51 10.74 6.51
N LEU A 456 32.80 11.72 7.37
CA LEU A 456 32.55 13.13 7.07
C LEU A 456 33.33 13.47 5.80
N ASP A 457 32.74 13.18 4.64
CA ASP A 457 33.23 13.69 3.36
C ASP A 457 32.88 15.17 3.29
N ALA A 458 33.89 15.99 3.57
CA ALA A 458 34.27 17.28 3.01
C ALA A 458 33.25 18.06 2.14
N SER A 459 32.00 18.20 2.59
CA SER A 459 31.00 19.05 1.93
C SER A 459 30.05 19.78 2.87
N ASP A 460 30.30 19.72 4.18
CA ASP A 460 29.64 20.60 5.16
C ASP A 460 30.67 21.62 5.65
N THR A 461 30.53 22.88 5.21
CA THR A 461 31.53 23.96 5.34
C THR A 461 31.59 24.58 6.74
N LYS A 462 31.67 23.74 7.77
CA LYS A 462 32.01 24.15 9.14
C LYS A 462 32.79 23.05 9.86
N GLU A 463 33.99 22.73 9.36
CA GLU A 463 34.95 21.94 10.14
C GLU A 463 35.25 22.68 11.44
N THR A 464 34.94 22.04 12.57
CA THR A 464 35.19 22.61 13.91
C THR A 464 36.69 22.55 14.23
N ILE A 465 37.41 21.64 13.59
CA ILE A 465 38.82 21.35 13.83
C ILE A 465 39.54 21.06 12.51
N THR A 466 40.74 21.60 12.34
CA THR A 466 41.64 21.30 11.21
C THR A 466 42.92 20.64 11.72
N ILE A 467 43.38 19.58 11.06
CA ILE A 467 44.61 18.86 11.43
C ILE A 467 45.59 18.88 10.25
N ALA A 468 46.75 19.50 10.44
CA ALA A 468 47.78 19.63 9.40
C ALA A 468 49.22 19.68 9.97
N PRO A 469 50.22 19.09 9.30
CA PRO A 469 50.09 18.32 8.04
C PRO A 469 49.39 16.97 8.24
N ASN A 470 48.64 16.55 7.23
CA ASN A 470 48.08 15.20 7.10
C ASN A 470 48.07 14.85 5.60
N PRO A 471 48.95 13.99 5.10
CA PRO A 471 49.84 13.08 5.84
C PRO A 471 50.92 13.77 6.68
N PHE A 472 51.30 13.19 7.82
CA PHE A 472 52.35 13.68 8.73
C PHE A 472 53.56 12.74 8.78
N SER A 473 54.72 13.28 9.16
CA SER A 473 55.96 12.50 9.34
C SER A 473 56.43 12.53 10.80
N SER A 474 56.87 13.68 11.30
CA SER A 474 57.36 13.86 12.67
C SER A 474 56.41 14.59 13.60
N PHE A 475 55.49 15.40 13.06
CA PHE A 475 54.49 16.12 13.83
C PHE A 475 53.21 16.39 13.03
N THR A 476 52.10 16.61 13.73
CA THR A 476 50.88 17.20 13.18
C THR A 476 50.33 18.27 14.12
N SER A 477 49.68 19.30 13.60
CA SER A 477 49.07 20.36 14.41
C SER A 477 47.56 20.34 14.29
N ILE A 478 46.90 20.53 15.41
CA ILE A 478 45.45 20.57 15.53
C ILE A 478 45.04 21.99 15.84
N ARG A 479 44.18 22.55 15.01
CA ARG A 479 43.59 23.87 15.19
C ARG A 479 42.09 23.74 15.42
N ILE A 480 41.62 24.19 16.57
CA ILE A 480 40.19 24.32 16.86
C ILE A 480 39.72 25.67 16.30
N ASN A 481 38.75 25.65 15.39
CA ASN A 481 38.27 26.84 14.68
C ASN A 481 37.27 27.68 15.53
N ASP A 482 36.66 27.09 16.56
CA ASP A 482 35.76 27.76 17.52
C ASP A 482 36.34 27.70 18.95
N GLU A 483 36.75 28.87 19.48
CA GLU A 483 37.38 28.98 20.81
C GLU A 483 36.47 28.57 21.97
N SER A 484 35.13 28.59 21.79
CA SER A 484 34.18 28.16 22.81
C SER A 484 34.29 26.68 23.18
N GLN A 485 34.94 25.87 22.33
CA GLN A 485 35.11 24.43 22.48
C GLN A 485 36.39 24.03 23.23
N ILE A 486 37.29 24.97 23.55
CA ILE A 486 38.62 24.67 24.13
C ILE A 486 38.54 24.21 25.59
N ASN A 487 37.52 24.62 26.34
CA ASN A 487 37.52 24.48 27.80
C ASN A 487 37.37 23.03 28.33
N SER A 488 37.09 22.05 27.46
CA SER A 488 37.00 20.62 27.82
C SER A 488 37.28 19.67 26.63
N ALA A 489 38.12 20.07 25.66
CA ALA A 489 38.38 19.27 24.48
C ALA A 489 39.43 18.17 24.72
N GLU A 490 39.11 16.92 24.40
CA GLU A 490 40.03 15.78 24.39
C GLU A 490 40.22 15.28 22.97
N LEU A 491 41.45 15.05 22.55
CA LEU A 491 41.76 14.34 21.31
C LEU A 491 42.24 12.94 21.65
N LYS A 492 41.63 11.97 20.98
CA LYS A 492 42.06 10.56 20.98
C LYS A 492 42.44 10.13 19.56
N ILE A 493 43.53 9.39 19.44
CA ILE A 493 43.97 8.76 18.18
C ILE A 493 44.04 7.26 18.40
N TYR A 494 43.56 6.51 17.42
CA TYR A 494 43.48 5.05 17.42
C TYR A 494 44.23 4.46 16.23
N ASN A 495 44.83 3.29 16.40
CA ASN A 495 45.37 2.51 15.30
C ASN A 495 44.27 1.77 14.52
N ILE A 496 44.63 1.06 13.45
CA ILE A 496 43.68 0.29 12.62
C ILE A 496 42.96 -0.85 13.36
N LEU A 497 43.49 -1.29 14.51
CA LEU A 497 42.90 -2.32 15.37
C LEU A 497 41.96 -1.72 16.42
N GLY A 498 41.82 -0.39 16.48
CA GLY A 498 40.98 0.33 17.43
C GLY A 498 41.63 0.61 18.79
N GLU A 499 42.94 0.36 18.95
CA GLU A 499 43.66 0.64 20.20
C GLU A 499 44.00 2.13 20.29
N GLU A 500 43.75 2.75 21.45
CA GLU A 500 44.09 4.15 21.75
C GLU A 500 45.62 4.31 21.81
N VAL A 501 46.20 5.08 20.89
CA VAL A 501 47.65 5.31 20.78
C VAL A 501 48.08 6.70 21.26
N ILE A 502 47.17 7.69 21.20
CA ILE A 502 47.40 9.05 21.75
C ILE A 502 46.10 9.51 22.40
N ASN A 503 46.23 10.13 23.57
CA ASN A 503 45.15 10.80 24.26
C ASN A 503 45.69 12.07 24.93
N ILE A 504 45.19 13.23 24.51
CA ILE A 504 45.62 14.53 25.02
C ILE A 504 44.43 15.46 25.26
N THR A 505 44.56 16.35 26.25
CA THR A 505 43.64 17.46 26.45
C THR A 505 44.11 18.68 25.64
N VAL A 506 43.23 19.24 24.81
CA VAL A 506 43.52 20.40 23.97
C VAL A 506 43.13 21.67 24.73
N THR A 507 44.13 22.39 25.24
CA THR A 507 43.94 23.60 26.08
C THR A 507 44.20 24.91 25.34
N ARG A 508 44.58 24.84 24.06
CA ARG A 508 44.93 25.99 23.21
C ARG A 508 44.31 25.83 21.83
N GLN A 509 44.00 26.94 21.19
CA GLN A 509 43.42 26.98 19.84
C GLN A 509 44.28 26.25 18.80
N LEU A 510 45.61 26.27 18.96
CA LEU A 510 46.55 25.50 18.16
C LEU A 510 47.41 24.64 19.10
N THR A 511 47.40 23.33 18.88
CA THR A 511 48.19 22.35 19.64
C THR A 511 48.98 21.48 18.68
N THR A 512 50.30 21.42 18.86
CA THR A 512 51.19 20.58 18.05
C THR A 512 51.45 19.26 18.76
N LEU A 513 51.34 18.16 18.01
CA LEU A 513 51.58 16.80 18.45
C LEU A 513 52.84 16.27 17.78
N GLU A 514 53.80 15.83 18.59
CA GLU A 514 54.94 15.06 18.13
C GLU A 514 54.49 13.62 17.85
N THR A 515 54.69 13.14 16.63
CA THR A 515 54.20 11.84 16.15
C THR A 515 55.32 10.85 15.84
N ASN A 516 56.56 11.15 16.27
CA ASN A 516 57.75 10.34 15.98
C ASN A 516 57.65 8.87 16.43
N ASN A 517 56.78 8.58 17.40
CA ASN A 517 56.58 7.25 17.96
C ASN A 517 55.46 6.46 17.29
N LEU A 518 54.74 7.04 16.31
CA LEU A 518 53.69 6.36 15.57
C LEU A 518 54.30 5.64 14.35
N PRO A 519 54.15 4.31 14.22
CA PRO A 519 54.51 3.60 13.01
C PRO A 519 53.82 4.16 11.76
N LYS A 520 54.46 4.01 10.59
CA LYS A 520 53.84 4.36 9.30
C LYS A 520 52.54 3.57 9.11
N GLY A 521 51.47 4.26 8.72
CA GLY A 521 50.16 3.63 8.60
C GLY A 521 49.00 4.62 8.72
N MET A 522 47.79 4.05 8.70
CA MET A 522 46.54 4.79 8.87
C MET A 522 46.13 4.82 10.34
N TYR A 523 45.69 5.99 10.79
CA TYR A 523 45.15 6.22 12.12
C TYR A 523 43.79 6.89 12.03
N PHE A 524 42.99 6.73 13.07
CA PHE A 524 41.71 7.41 13.23
C PHE A 524 41.79 8.36 14.41
N TYR A 525 41.25 9.56 14.29
CA TYR A 525 41.14 10.49 15.41
C TYR A 525 39.68 10.74 15.78
N SER A 526 39.44 11.03 17.06
CA SER A 526 38.18 11.54 17.58
C SER A 526 38.49 12.67 18.54
N VAL A 527 37.81 13.81 18.35
CA VAL A 527 37.85 14.92 19.30
C VAL A 527 36.53 14.93 20.06
N LEU A 528 36.62 14.95 21.38
CA LEU A 528 35.51 14.96 22.30
C LEU A 528 35.45 16.30 23.02
N ASN A 529 34.24 16.81 23.26
CA ASN A 529 34.00 17.89 24.21
C ASN A 529 32.91 17.41 25.19
N ASN A 530 33.19 17.48 26.49
CA ASN A 530 32.29 16.96 27.54
C ASN A 530 31.81 15.51 27.26
N ASN A 531 32.74 14.63 26.90
CA ASN A 531 32.50 13.22 26.52
C ASN A 531 31.58 12.99 25.30
N LYS A 532 31.28 14.03 24.49
CA LYS A 532 30.59 13.89 23.21
C LYS A 532 31.57 14.10 22.06
N SER A 533 31.60 13.17 21.10
CA SER A 533 32.41 13.32 19.89
C SER A 533 31.90 14.50 19.08
N ILE A 534 32.76 15.51 18.86
CA ILE A 534 32.46 16.70 18.06
C ILE A 534 33.02 16.60 16.63
N GLN A 535 34.09 15.82 16.43
CA GLN A 535 34.65 15.56 15.10
C GLN A 535 35.48 14.27 15.13
N SER A 536 35.46 13.50 14.05
CA SER A 536 36.35 12.36 13.85
C SER A 536 36.85 12.31 12.41
N GLY A 537 38.01 11.71 12.18
CA GLY A 537 38.54 11.59 10.83
C GLY A 537 39.77 10.69 10.75
N LYS A 538 40.45 10.71 9.59
CA LYS A 538 41.60 9.86 9.29
C LYS A 538 42.89 10.66 9.29
N LEU A 539 43.96 10.06 9.80
CA LEU A 539 45.33 10.58 9.68
C LEU A 539 46.24 9.54 9.02
N ILE A 540 47.22 10.00 8.26
CA ILE A 540 48.20 9.15 7.58
C ILE A 540 49.60 9.51 8.10
N SER A 541 50.29 8.53 8.67
CA SER A 541 51.72 8.64 9.02
C SER A 541 52.58 8.12 7.87
N GLN A 542 53.53 8.93 7.39
CA GLN A 542 54.43 8.63 6.26
C GLN A 542 55.90 8.49 6.62
#